data_AF-A0A6J7TFE1-F1
#
_entry.id   AF-A0A6J7TFE1-F1
#
_cell.length_a   1.000
_cell.length_b   1.000
_cell.length_c   1.000
_cell.angle_alpha   90.00
_cell.angle_beta   90.00
_cell.angle_gamma   90.00
#
_symmetry.space_group_name_H-M   'P 1'
#
loop_
_entity.id
_entity.type
_entity.pdbx_description
1 polymer ?
#
loop_
_entity_poly.entity_id
_entity_poly.type
_entity_poly.pdbx_seq_one_letter_code
_entity_poly.pdbx_strand_id
1 'polypeptide(L)'
;MRLIEQAYQARYLTHDALMEAVKIDLPERTIQDEIDAHFDDGHGDDAHRTEFETNTRSSLKSRLILDKIAETEDLQVNDAELSQWLVQEAQRYNMAPDQFADQLVQSGQVQGAVSEVRRAKALAHVLESVAVVDKSGNKIDLESVLRGDQSDEDFDTEFDADSDEENFEADE
;
A
#
# COMPACT_ATOMS: atom_id res chain seq x y z
N MET A 1 10.56 -17.43 -5.81
CA MET A 1 9.83 -16.17 -5.59
C MET A 1 10.46 -15.17 -6.53
N ARG A 2 9.66 -14.52 -7.37
CA ARG A 2 10.16 -13.55 -8.35
C ARG A 2 10.66 -12.30 -7.62
N LEU A 3 11.54 -11.53 -8.26
CA LEU A 3 12.10 -10.31 -7.66
C LEU A 3 11.00 -9.31 -7.25
N ILE A 4 9.94 -9.23 -8.05
CA ILE A 4 8.79 -8.36 -7.75
C ILE A 4 8.04 -8.79 -6.47
N GLU A 5 7.85 -10.10 -6.27
CA GLU A 5 7.21 -10.66 -5.06
C GLU A 5 8.10 -10.41 -3.83
N GLN A 6 9.42 -10.52 -3.99
CA GLN A 6 10.41 -10.16 -2.97
C GLN A 6 10.36 -8.68 -2.62
N ALA A 7 10.21 -7.79 -3.60
CA ALA A 7 10.07 -6.36 -3.35
C ALA A 7 8.80 -6.03 -2.55
N TYR A 8 7.66 -6.64 -2.91
CA TYR A 8 6.41 -6.47 -2.16
C TYR A 8 6.54 -6.95 -0.70
N GLN A 9 7.12 -8.13 -0.50
CA GLN A 9 7.34 -8.66 0.84
C GLN A 9 8.33 -7.81 1.63
N ALA A 10 9.41 -7.34 1.01
CA ALA A 10 10.40 -6.49 1.65
C ALA A 10 9.79 -5.17 2.09
N ARG A 11 8.94 -4.55 1.27
CA ARG A 11 8.19 -3.33 1.63
C ARG A 11 7.30 -3.57 2.85
N TYR A 12 6.57 -4.69 2.87
CA TYR A 12 5.71 -5.07 3.99
C TYR A 12 6.53 -5.27 5.28
N LEU A 13 7.60 -6.06 5.22
CA LEU A 13 8.46 -6.31 6.39
C LEU A 13 9.18 -5.04 6.88
N THR A 14 9.54 -4.14 5.97
CA THR A 14 10.13 -2.84 6.32
C THR A 14 9.13 -1.98 7.09
N HIS A 15 7.86 -1.97 6.68
CA HIS A 15 6.81 -1.27 7.40
C HIS A 15 6.63 -1.85 8.81
N ASP A 16 6.48 -3.17 8.94
CA ASP A 16 6.32 -3.84 10.24
C ASP A 16 7.51 -3.56 11.17
N ALA A 17 8.74 -3.70 10.67
CA ALA A 17 9.95 -3.44 11.43
C ALA A 17 10.04 -1.96 11.86
N LEU A 18 9.64 -1.02 11.01
CA LEU A 18 9.58 0.39 11.35
C LEU A 18 8.54 0.66 12.46
N MET A 19 7.37 0.03 12.38
CA MET A 19 6.33 0.15 13.41
C MET A 19 6.77 -0.45 14.74
N GLU A 20 7.57 -1.52 14.74
CA GLU A 20 8.12 -2.10 15.98
C GLU A 20 9.24 -1.22 16.58
N ALA A 21 10.13 -0.71 15.73
CA ALA A 21 11.29 0.06 16.16
C ALA A 21 10.92 1.42 16.77
N VAL A 22 9.87 2.06 16.28
CA VAL A 22 9.49 3.41 16.68
C VAL A 22 8.33 3.38 17.68
N LYS A 23 8.57 3.89 18.89
CA LYS A 23 7.55 4.11 19.92
C LYS A 23 7.12 5.57 19.91
N ILE A 24 5.83 5.80 19.68
CA ILE A 24 5.21 7.12 19.77
C ILE A 24 3.94 7.04 20.62
N ASP A 25 3.65 8.13 21.33
CA ASP A 25 2.36 8.32 21.97
C ASP A 25 1.34 8.75 20.92
N LEU A 26 0.18 8.10 20.92
CA LEU A 26 -0.89 8.42 19.98
C LEU A 26 -1.90 9.39 20.62
N PRO A 27 -2.54 10.25 19.82
CA PRO A 27 -3.57 11.14 20.31
C PRO A 27 -4.84 10.34 20.63
N GLU A 28 -4.94 9.84 21.86
CA GLU A 28 -6.04 8.99 22.34
C GLU A 28 -7.42 9.60 22.09
N ARG A 29 -7.54 10.93 22.18
CA ARG A 29 -8.80 11.61 21.91
C ARG A 29 -9.26 11.43 20.45
N THR A 30 -8.35 11.58 19.50
CA THR A 30 -8.67 11.41 18.07
C THR A 30 -9.07 9.97 17.76
N ILE A 31 -8.36 9.01 18.35
CA ILE A 31 -8.70 7.59 18.20
C ILE A 31 -10.11 7.32 18.75
N GLN A 32 -10.42 7.83 19.94
CA GLN A 32 -11.74 7.65 20.54
C GLN A 32 -12.84 8.30 19.70
N ASP A 33 -12.63 9.53 19.22
CA ASP A 33 -13.60 10.23 18.37
C ASP A 33 -13.87 9.44 17.08
N GLU A 34 -12.86 8.81 16.48
CA GLU A 34 -13.00 7.97 15.26
C GLU A 34 -13.75 6.66 15.55
N ILE A 35 -13.44 6.00 16.68
CA ILE A 35 -14.16 4.79 17.14
C ILE A 35 -15.63 5.12 17.38
N ASP A 36 -15.91 6.19 18.14
CA ASP A 36 -17.29 6.55 18.50
C ASP A 36 -18.08 6.95 17.25
N ALA A 37 -17.48 7.69 16.32
CA ALA A 37 -18.13 8.05 15.05
C ALA A 37 -18.44 6.83 14.18
N HIS A 38 -17.56 5.82 14.16
CA HIS A 38 -17.80 4.59 13.41
C HIS A 38 -18.98 3.81 13.98
N PHE A 39 -19.07 3.68 15.31
CA PHE A 39 -20.08 2.85 15.99
C PHE A 39 -21.32 3.63 16.47
N ASP A 40 -21.52 4.88 16.03
CA ASP A 40 -22.59 5.77 16.50
C ASP A 40 -24.01 5.23 16.20
N ASP A 41 -24.16 4.48 15.10
CA ASP A 41 -25.42 3.83 14.71
C ASP A 41 -25.67 2.49 15.45
N GLY A 42 -24.74 2.07 16.32
CA GLY A 42 -24.84 0.87 17.14
C GLY A 42 -24.57 -0.44 16.41
N HIS A 43 -23.94 -0.42 15.23
CA HIS A 43 -23.53 -1.65 14.55
C HIS A 43 -22.32 -2.34 15.23
N GLY A 44 -22.06 -3.61 14.91
CA GLY A 44 -20.89 -4.35 15.39
C GLY A 44 -21.01 -4.95 16.80
N ASP A 45 -20.02 -5.75 17.17
CA ASP A 45 -19.87 -6.36 18.49
C ASP A 45 -18.52 -5.97 19.13
N ASP A 46 -18.23 -6.48 20.33
CA ASP A 46 -16.99 -6.18 21.04
C ASP A 46 -15.74 -6.63 20.28
N ALA A 47 -15.83 -7.71 19.50
CA ALA A 47 -14.72 -8.20 18.69
C ALA A 47 -14.42 -7.25 17.53
N HIS A 48 -15.46 -6.83 16.80
CA HIS A 48 -15.36 -5.85 15.74
C HIS A 48 -14.82 -4.51 16.27
N ARG A 49 -15.30 -4.05 17.44
CA ARG A 49 -14.80 -2.81 18.06
C ARG A 49 -13.31 -2.88 18.39
N THR A 50 -12.87 -4.01 18.94
CA THR A 50 -11.45 -4.22 19.29
C THR A 50 -10.56 -4.27 18.04
N GLU A 51 -11.02 -4.92 16.98
CA GLU A 51 -10.32 -4.95 15.70
C GLU A 51 -10.24 -3.55 15.07
N PHE A 52 -11.36 -2.82 15.05
CA PHE A 52 -11.42 -1.46 14.53
C PHE A 52 -10.49 -0.52 15.30
N GLU A 53 -10.47 -0.58 16.64
CA GLU A 53 -9.53 0.20 17.46
C GLU A 53 -8.08 -0.13 17.12
N THR A 54 -7.74 -1.42 17.02
CA THR A 54 -6.39 -1.88 16.69
C THR A 54 -5.94 -1.35 15.32
N ASN A 55 -6.82 -1.44 14.32
CA ASN A 55 -6.56 -0.98 12.96
C ASN A 55 -6.45 0.55 12.89
N THR A 56 -7.27 1.27 13.64
CA THR A 56 -7.23 2.74 13.74
C THR A 56 -5.91 3.20 14.35
N ARG A 57 -5.51 2.60 15.48
CA ARG A 57 -4.22 2.89 16.14
C ARG A 57 -3.04 2.60 15.23
N SER A 58 -3.02 1.44 14.59
CA SER A 58 -1.94 1.03 13.67
C SER A 58 -1.84 1.98 12.47
N SER A 59 -2.97 2.30 11.85
CA SER A 59 -3.03 3.21 10.71
C SER A 59 -2.57 4.63 11.08
N LEU A 60 -3.03 5.15 12.22
CA LEU A 60 -2.63 6.48 12.69
C LEU A 60 -1.13 6.52 13.02
N LYS A 61 -0.61 5.49 13.69
CA LYS A 61 0.82 5.37 13.98
C LYS A 61 1.65 5.40 12.70
N SER A 62 1.27 4.57 11.72
CA SER A 62 1.91 4.50 10.41
C SER A 62 1.94 5.87 9.71
N ARG A 63 0.79 6.55 9.63
CA ARG A 63 0.68 7.88 9.02
C ARG A 63 1.63 8.89 9.68
N LEU A 64 1.59 8.98 11.01
CA LEU A 64 2.41 9.94 11.77
C LEU A 64 3.92 9.70 11.58
N ILE A 65 4.37 8.44 11.61
CA ILE A 65 5.78 8.10 11.42
C ILE A 65 6.22 8.44 10.00
N LEU A 66 5.47 8.01 8.99
CA LEU A 66 5.83 8.22 7.59
C LEU A 66 5.76 9.71 7.21
N ASP A 67 4.77 10.45 7.71
CA ASP A 67 4.71 11.91 7.52
C ASP A 67 5.92 12.58 8.17
N LYS A 68 6.38 12.12 9.35
CA LYS A 68 7.56 12.67 10.00
C LYS A 68 8.86 12.37 9.26
N ILE A 69 8.99 11.17 8.69
CA ILE A 69 10.12 10.81 7.83
C ILE A 69 10.13 11.69 6.58
N ALA A 70 8.99 11.83 5.90
CA ALA A 70 8.88 12.68 4.72
C ALA A 70 9.23 14.15 5.01
N GLU A 71 8.80 14.67 6.15
CA GLU A 71 9.17 16.03 6.59
C GLU A 71 10.67 16.14 6.87
N THR A 72 11.24 15.16 7.56
CA THR A 72 12.66 15.19 7.98
C THR A 72 13.61 15.07 6.78
N GLU A 73 13.25 14.25 5.81
CA GLU A 73 14.03 13.99 4.59
C GLU A 73 13.65 14.92 3.42
N ASP A 74 12.78 15.92 3.65
CA ASP A 74 12.25 16.86 2.64
C ASP A 74 11.73 16.14 1.36
N LEU A 75 10.96 15.07 1.56
CA LEU A 75 10.41 14.28 0.46
C LEU A 75 9.23 15.01 -0.18
N GLN A 76 9.47 15.50 -1.39
CA GLN A 76 8.46 16.15 -2.21
C GLN A 76 7.87 15.19 -3.22
N VAL A 77 6.55 15.26 -3.41
CA VAL A 77 5.83 14.50 -4.44
C VAL A 77 5.95 15.24 -5.76
N ASN A 78 6.32 14.53 -6.82
CA ASN A 78 6.33 15.07 -8.17
C ASN A 78 5.09 14.66 -8.97
N ASP A 79 4.88 15.32 -10.11
CA ASP A 79 3.71 15.11 -10.96
C ASP A 79 3.63 13.68 -11.52
N ALA A 80 4.78 13.04 -11.79
CA ALA A 80 4.84 11.68 -12.33
C ALA A 80 4.40 10.65 -11.27
N GLU A 81 4.86 10.79 -10.03
CA GLU A 81 4.46 9.94 -8.90
C GLU A 81 2.96 10.07 -8.62
N LEU A 82 2.44 11.30 -8.60
CA LEU A 82 1.02 11.54 -8.39
C LEU A 82 0.18 10.96 -9.55
N SER A 83 0.63 11.13 -10.79
CA SER A 83 -0.05 10.57 -11.97
C SER A 83 -0.07 9.04 -11.95
N GLN A 84 1.05 8.40 -11.60
CA GLN A 84 1.14 6.95 -11.49
C GLN A 84 0.22 6.41 -10.39
N TRP A 85 0.24 7.03 -9.21
CA TRP A 85 -0.66 6.68 -8.11
C TRP A 85 -2.13 6.83 -8.54
N LEU A 86 -2.46 7.91 -9.24
CA LEU A 86 -3.81 8.17 -9.73
C LEU A 86 -4.29 7.08 -10.68
N VAL A 87 -3.44 6.65 -11.62
CA VAL A 87 -3.78 5.55 -12.55
C VAL A 87 -4.03 4.25 -11.79
N GLN A 88 -3.18 3.90 -10.82
CA GLN A 88 -3.33 2.68 -10.01
C GLN A 88 -4.63 2.72 -9.20
N GLU A 89 -4.92 3.86 -8.59
CA GLU A 89 -6.09 4.02 -7.74
C GLU A 89 -7.38 4.04 -8.55
N ALA A 90 -7.40 4.73 -9.69
CA ALA A 90 -8.54 4.73 -10.60
C ALA A 90 -8.86 3.31 -11.10
N GLN A 91 -7.85 2.49 -11.40
CA GLN A 91 -8.04 1.08 -11.76
C GLN A 91 -8.69 0.28 -10.63
N ARG A 92 -8.26 0.48 -9.38
CA ARG A 92 -8.86 -0.16 -8.20
C ARG A 92 -10.33 0.17 -8.04
N TYR A 93 -10.71 1.40 -8.39
CA TYR A 93 -12.10 1.86 -8.39
C TYR A 93 -12.86 1.57 -9.69
N ASN A 94 -12.23 0.91 -10.68
CA ASN A 94 -12.78 0.67 -12.01
C ASN A 94 -13.30 1.97 -12.68
N MET A 95 -12.52 3.04 -12.54
CA MET A 95 -12.79 4.37 -13.10
C MET A 95 -11.68 4.79 -14.08
N ALA A 96 -12.00 5.72 -14.99
CA ALA A 96 -10.98 6.37 -15.78
C ALA A 96 -10.14 7.31 -14.89
N PRO A 97 -8.81 7.44 -15.11
CA PRO A 97 -7.95 8.35 -14.36
C PRO A 97 -8.51 9.78 -14.28
N ASP A 98 -8.86 10.39 -15.41
CA ASP A 98 -9.39 11.76 -15.43
C ASP A 98 -10.67 11.91 -14.58
N GLN A 99 -11.55 10.91 -14.60
CA GLN A 99 -12.76 10.90 -13.79
C GLN A 99 -12.47 10.83 -12.30
N PHE A 100 -11.47 10.03 -11.89
CA PHE A 100 -11.07 9.93 -10.49
C PHE A 100 -10.38 11.22 -10.01
N ALA A 101 -9.55 11.84 -10.86
CA ALA A 101 -8.96 13.14 -10.60
C ALA A 101 -10.02 14.21 -10.31
N ASP A 102 -11.05 14.27 -11.15
CA ASP A 102 -12.18 15.20 -10.98
C ASP A 102 -12.90 14.99 -9.64
N GLN A 103 -13.09 13.73 -9.21
CA GLN A 103 -13.70 13.43 -7.90
C GLN A 103 -12.83 13.92 -6.74
N LEU A 104 -11.51 13.76 -6.80
CA LEU A 104 -10.60 14.29 -5.78
C LEU A 104 -10.67 15.82 -5.68
N VAL A 105 -10.76 16.51 -6.83
CA VAL A 105 -10.92 17.96 -6.87
C VAL A 105 -12.26 18.38 -6.29
N GLN A 106 -13.36 17.77 -6.73
CA GLN A 106 -14.72 18.11 -6.27
C GLN A 106 -14.92 17.84 -4.78
N SER A 107 -14.30 16.79 -4.24
CA SER A 107 -14.34 16.47 -2.81
C SER A 107 -13.32 17.23 -1.96
N GLY A 108 -12.44 18.02 -2.58
CA GLY A 108 -11.37 18.75 -1.89
C GLY A 108 -10.27 17.84 -1.31
N GLN A 109 -10.15 16.60 -1.80
CA GLN A 109 -9.23 15.58 -1.27
C GLN A 109 -7.85 15.55 -1.94
N VAL A 110 -7.56 16.47 -2.85
CA VAL A 110 -6.26 16.54 -3.54
C VAL A 110 -5.08 16.56 -2.56
N GLN A 111 -5.18 17.31 -1.46
CA GLN A 111 -4.11 17.37 -0.45
C GLN A 111 -3.93 16.04 0.31
N GLY A 112 -5.02 15.29 0.50
CA GLY A 112 -4.99 13.95 1.07
C GLY A 112 -4.29 12.97 0.13
N ALA A 113 -4.59 13.04 -1.17
CA ALA A 113 -3.92 12.24 -2.20
C ALA A 113 -2.41 12.51 -2.25
N VAL A 114 -2.00 13.79 -2.26
CA VAL A 114 -0.57 14.16 -2.21
C VAL A 114 0.10 13.61 -0.95
N SER A 115 -0.58 13.68 0.20
CA SER A 115 -0.05 13.14 1.45
C SER A 115 0.11 11.62 1.41
N GLU A 116 -0.78 10.91 0.73
CA GLU A 116 -0.67 9.45 0.55
C GLU A 116 0.51 9.06 -0.32
N VAL A 117 0.69 9.74 -1.46
CA VAL A 117 1.85 9.53 -2.33
C VAL A 117 3.15 9.81 -1.58
N ARG A 118 3.17 10.88 -0.77
CA ARG A 118 4.34 11.23 0.05
C ARG A 118 4.66 10.16 1.09
N ARG A 119 3.66 9.56 1.75
CA ARG A 119 3.88 8.45 2.70
C ARG A 119 4.38 7.19 2.01
N ALA A 120 3.84 6.87 0.84
CA ALA A 120 4.35 5.74 0.03
C ALA A 120 5.82 5.95 -0.33
N LYS A 121 6.19 7.18 -0.71
CA LYS A 121 7.58 7.58 -0.97
C LYS A 121 8.47 7.50 0.27
N ALA A 122 7.99 7.93 1.43
CA ALA A 122 8.74 7.80 2.68
C ALA A 122 9.06 6.34 3.03
N LEU A 123 8.11 5.43 2.82
CA LEU A 123 8.36 4.00 3.05
C LEU A 123 9.35 3.43 2.02
N ALA A 124 9.28 3.84 0.76
CA ALA A 124 10.25 3.45 -0.26
C ALA A 124 11.66 3.95 0.10
N HIS A 125 11.77 5.19 0.57
CA HIS A 125 13.03 5.77 1.04
C HIS A 125 13.62 4.98 2.23
N VAL A 126 12.79 4.56 3.19
CA VAL A 126 13.25 3.67 4.27
C VAL A 126 13.71 2.32 3.71
N LEU A 127 12.97 1.74 2.76
CA LEU A 127 13.33 0.47 2.13
C LEU A 127 14.69 0.52 1.41
N GLU A 128 15.05 1.65 0.80
CA GLU A 128 16.37 1.87 0.18
C GLU A 128 17.51 1.85 1.22
N SER A 129 17.21 2.18 2.48
CA SER A 129 18.19 2.25 3.56
C SER A 129 18.40 0.95 4.33
N VAL A 130 17.60 -0.09 4.07
CA VAL A 130 17.65 -1.37 4.80
C VAL A 130 18.29 -2.48 3.97
N ALA A 131 18.94 -3.43 4.66
CA ALA A 131 19.47 -4.63 4.03
C ALA A 131 18.35 -5.68 3.90
N VAL A 132 18.00 -6.04 2.66
CA VAL A 132 17.03 -7.10 2.37
C VAL A 132 17.80 -8.39 2.07
N VAL A 133 17.46 -9.47 2.77
CA VAL A 133 18.05 -10.80 2.57
C VAL A 133 16.95 -11.85 2.38
N ASP A 134 17.26 -12.89 1.60
CA ASP A 134 16.41 -14.08 1.52
C ASP A 134 16.53 -14.98 2.77
N LYS A 135 15.75 -16.07 2.80
CA LYS A 135 15.78 -17.04 3.90
C LYS A 135 17.13 -17.76 4.06
N SER A 136 17.98 -17.72 3.04
CA SER A 136 19.32 -18.30 3.03
C SER A 136 20.41 -17.27 3.39
N GLY A 137 20.04 -16.01 3.62
CA GLY A 137 20.95 -14.91 3.96
C GLY A 137 21.58 -14.22 2.75
N ASN A 138 21.14 -14.52 1.53
CA ASN A 138 21.65 -13.84 0.34
C ASN A 138 21.02 -12.45 0.21
N LYS A 139 21.83 -11.43 -0.08
CA LYS A 139 21.34 -10.07 -0.32
C LYS A 139 20.45 -10.03 -1.56
N ILE A 140 19.29 -9.41 -1.43
CA ILE A 140 18.39 -9.12 -2.55
C ILE A 140 18.60 -7.65 -2.93
N ASP A 141 18.89 -7.40 -4.21
CA ASP A 141 18.97 -6.05 -4.75
C ASP A 141 17.60 -5.63 -5.29
N LEU A 142 17.00 -4.63 -4.64
CA LEU A 142 15.69 -4.09 -5.03
C LEU A 142 15.81 -2.80 -5.85
N GLU A 143 17.02 -2.31 -6.13
CA GLU A 143 17.19 -1.00 -6.78
C GLU A 143 16.54 -0.95 -8.17
N SER A 144 16.56 -2.05 -8.93
CA SER A 144 15.91 -2.12 -10.25
C SER A 144 14.39 -1.98 -10.16
N VAL A 145 13.77 -2.65 -9.18
CA VAL A 145 12.31 -2.59 -8.94
C VAL A 145 11.90 -1.21 -8.44
N LEU A 146 12.68 -0.62 -7.52
CA LEU A 146 12.38 0.70 -6.94
C LEU A 146 12.55 1.84 -7.94
N ARG A 147 13.49 1.73 -8.88
CA ARG A 147 13.69 2.73 -9.96
C ARG A 147 12.67 2.61 -11.09
N GLY A 148 11.79 1.61 -11.07
CA GLY A 148 10.84 1.36 -12.15
C GLY A 148 11.51 0.90 -13.45
N ASP A 149 12.74 0.39 -13.37
CA ASP A 149 13.44 -0.25 -14.49
C ASP A 149 12.85 -1.65 -14.67
N GLN A 150 11.62 -1.68 -15.19
CA GLN A 150 11.02 -2.89 -15.72
C GLN A 150 11.78 -3.20 -17.02
N SER A 151 12.88 -3.96 -16.93
CA SER A 151 13.27 -4.75 -18.09
C SER A 151 12.15 -5.77 -18.31
N ASP A 152 11.45 -5.66 -19.43
CA ASP A 152 10.37 -6.55 -19.92
C ASP A 152 10.85 -8.01 -20.16
N GLU A 153 11.81 -8.52 -19.41
CA GLU A 153 12.36 -9.87 -19.52
C GLU A 153 11.75 -10.80 -18.46
N ASP A 154 10.42 -10.87 -18.40
CA ASP A 154 9.69 -11.99 -17.76
C ASP A 154 8.23 -12.07 -18.29
N PHE A 155 8.02 -11.58 -19.51
CA PHE A 155 6.78 -11.69 -20.26
C PHE A 155 6.96 -12.72 -21.38
N ASP A 156 7.29 -13.97 -21.06
CA ASP A 156 7.13 -15.05 -22.03
C ASP A 156 6.72 -16.39 -21.37
N THR A 157 5.48 -16.76 -21.69
CA THR A 157 4.95 -18.12 -21.89
C THR A 157 5.07 -19.16 -20.78
N GLU A 158 3.99 -19.30 -20.00
CA GLU A 158 3.38 -20.60 -19.67
C GLU A 158 1.91 -20.38 -19.28
N PHE A 159 1.11 -19.87 -20.23
CA PHE A 159 -0.33 -20.14 -20.22
C PHE A 159 -0.51 -21.45 -20.99
N ASP A 160 -0.40 -22.56 -20.27
CA ASP A 160 -0.76 -23.89 -20.77
C ASP A 160 -2.29 -23.91 -20.95
N ALA A 161 -2.74 -23.53 -22.14
CA ALA A 161 -4.13 -23.55 -22.57
C ALA A 161 -4.53 -24.94 -23.10
N ASP A 162 -4.01 -26.01 -22.51
CA ASP A 162 -4.28 -27.39 -22.92
C ASP A 162 -4.34 -28.32 -21.70
N SER A 163 -5.36 -28.11 -20.86
CA SER A 163 -5.91 -29.19 -20.04
C SER A 163 -7.36 -28.92 -19.67
N ASP A 164 -8.24 -29.71 -20.29
CA ASP A 164 -9.59 -30.11 -19.86
C ASP A 164 -10.72 -29.69 -20.81
N GLU A 165 -10.68 -30.19 -22.04
CA GLU A 165 -11.88 -30.50 -22.82
C GLU A 165 -12.16 -32.01 -22.71
N GLU A 166 -12.63 -32.44 -21.53
CA GLU A 166 -13.18 -33.78 -21.31
C GLU A 166 -14.67 -33.66 -20.94
N ASN A 167 -15.48 -33.87 -21.99
CA ASN A 167 -16.67 -34.70 -21.99
C ASN A 167 -17.88 -34.27 -21.13
N PHE A 168 -18.86 -33.65 -21.78
CA PHE A 168 -20.27 -33.84 -21.44
C PHE A 168 -21.05 -34.19 -22.70
N GLU A 169 -21.09 -35.48 -23.04
CA GLU A 169 -22.20 -36.07 -23.79
C GLU A 169 -23.50 -35.84 -23.01
N ALA A 170 -24.48 -35.22 -23.66
CA ALA A 170 -25.88 -35.34 -23.32
C ALA A 170 -26.68 -35.39 -24.62
N ASP A 171 -26.73 -36.58 -25.22
CA ASP A 171 -27.77 -36.95 -26.18
C ASP A 171 -29.02 -37.40 -25.39
N GLU A 172 -30.16 -36.85 -25.84
CA GLU A 172 -31.59 -37.16 -25.55
C GLU A 172 -32.22 -36.83 -24.18
#